data_AF-A0A946RWM2-F1
#
_entry.id   AF-A0A946RWM2-F1
#
_cell.length_a   1.000
_cell.length_b   1.000
_cell.length_c   1.000
_cell.angle_alpha   90.00
_cell.angle_beta   90.00
_cell.angle_gamma   90.00
#
_symmetry.space_group_name_H-M   'P 1'
#
loop_
_entity.id
_entity.type
_entity.pdbx_description
1 polymer ?
#
loop_
_entity_poly.entity_id
_entity_poly.type
_entity_poly.pdbx_seq_one_letter_code
_entity_poly.pdbx_strand_id
1 'polypeptide(L)'
;MKSMLKVALIDDNEEYGQALALRASQIGLNITHCTNLRDGIQAIKNDSEIGGLILDGHCKIDPDTPAADDFLPAAQREVDILASSFDRYLYVIINSAYPEKYESIFKRFEFVHKTSDNTILLQKVQEGVSALDETILREKYQSEIAMIKALFQSVDKEKELLSVLQRMNNQNLSEIGATLGKIRKLYEALIRKIISKEAVPQNLSARSKILYLAGRGCKDSRGHTHQNSYAVIPEYISDICFALWGLGSSGGHENRDLNPCTKNTAIGTTHLLLDLINWVGKWMNEQS
;
A
#
# COMPACT_ATOMS: atom_id res chain seq x y z
N MET A 1 -7.25 -8.52 -16.51
CA MET A 1 -8.53 -8.20 -15.85
C MET A 1 -8.32 -6.96 -15.01
N LYS A 2 -9.18 -5.94 -15.14
CA LYS A 2 -9.14 -4.78 -14.24
C LYS A 2 -9.53 -5.26 -12.83
N SER A 3 -8.77 -4.88 -11.82
CA SER A 3 -9.10 -5.17 -10.42
C SER A 3 -10.43 -4.48 -10.08
N MET A 4 -11.30 -5.17 -9.34
CA MET A 4 -12.53 -4.54 -8.81
C MET A 4 -12.16 -3.57 -7.70
N LEU A 5 -12.72 -2.36 -7.74
CA LEU A 5 -12.51 -1.37 -6.69
C LEU A 5 -13.32 -1.76 -5.46
N LYS A 6 -12.72 -1.66 -4.27
CA LYS A 6 -13.39 -2.04 -3.02
C LYS A 6 -13.92 -0.82 -2.28
N VAL A 7 -15.13 -0.97 -1.75
CA VAL A 7 -15.89 0.09 -1.10
C VAL A 7 -16.58 -0.48 0.13
N ALA A 8 -16.60 0.26 1.24
CA ALA A 8 -17.44 -0.05 2.38
C ALA A 8 -18.77 0.70 2.26
N LEU A 9 -19.88 0.06 2.59
CA LEU A 9 -21.20 0.70 2.76
C LEU A 9 -21.63 0.56 4.21
N ILE A 10 -22.00 1.67 4.83
CA ILE A 10 -22.55 1.70 6.19
C ILE A 10 -24.00 2.18 6.11
N ASP A 11 -24.92 1.23 6.22
CA ASP A 11 -26.38 1.44 6.14
C ASP A 11 -27.04 0.35 6.98
N ASP A 12 -28.00 0.67 7.85
CA ASP A 12 -28.65 -0.32 8.72
C ASP A 12 -29.71 -1.16 7.99
N ASN A 13 -30.03 -0.81 6.74
CA ASN A 13 -30.91 -1.57 5.87
C ASN A 13 -30.14 -2.65 5.08
N GLU A 14 -30.23 -3.90 5.55
CA GLU A 14 -29.60 -5.07 4.92
C GLU A 14 -30.09 -5.34 3.50
N GLU A 15 -31.39 -5.21 3.23
CA GLU A 15 -31.95 -5.46 1.90
C GLU A 15 -31.41 -4.46 0.88
N TYR A 16 -31.36 -3.18 1.26
CA TYR A 16 -30.76 -2.12 0.45
C TYR A 16 -29.27 -2.38 0.21
N GLY A 17 -28.52 -2.72 1.26
CA GLY A 17 -27.09 -2.99 1.17
C GLY A 17 -26.77 -4.14 0.22
N GLN A 18 -27.50 -5.25 0.33
CA GLN A 18 -27.35 -6.41 -0.56
C GLN A 18 -27.72 -6.08 -2.02
N ALA A 19 -28.83 -5.37 -2.22
CA ALA A 19 -29.27 -4.96 -3.55
C ALA A 19 -28.27 -4.00 -4.21
N LEU A 20 -27.70 -3.06 -3.46
CA LEU A 20 -26.67 -2.15 -3.95
C LEU A 20 -25.38 -2.89 -4.30
N ALA A 21 -24.93 -3.80 -3.43
CA ALA A 21 -23.72 -4.61 -3.68
C ALA A 21 -23.84 -5.46 -4.95
N LEU A 22 -25.00 -6.07 -5.19
CA LEU A 22 -25.26 -6.83 -6.41
C LEU A 22 -25.12 -5.95 -7.67
N ARG A 23 -25.76 -4.77 -7.68
CA ARG A 23 -25.66 -3.81 -8.79
C ARG A 23 -24.23 -3.30 -8.99
N ALA A 24 -23.54 -2.98 -7.89
CA ALA A 24 -22.16 -2.50 -7.89
C ALA A 24 -21.20 -3.51 -8.52
N SER A 25 -21.40 -4.81 -8.28
CA SER A 25 -20.56 -5.88 -8.84
C SER A 25 -20.59 -5.91 -10.37
N GLN A 26 -21.71 -5.54 -11.00
CA GLN A 26 -21.88 -5.52 -12.45
C GLN A 26 -21.02 -4.44 -13.13
N ILE A 27 -20.62 -3.41 -12.39
CA ILE A 27 -19.78 -2.31 -12.88
C ILE A 27 -18.35 -2.34 -12.33
N GLY A 28 -17.94 -3.44 -11.68
CA GLY A 28 -16.59 -3.60 -11.17
C GLY A 28 -16.32 -2.98 -9.80
N LEU A 29 -17.37 -2.74 -9.00
CA LEU A 29 -17.27 -2.36 -7.59
C LEU A 29 -17.57 -3.55 -6.69
N ASN A 30 -16.76 -3.77 -5.67
CA ASN A 30 -17.03 -4.72 -4.60
C ASN A 30 -17.40 -3.96 -3.32
N ILE A 31 -18.67 -4.06 -2.92
CA ILE A 31 -19.18 -3.39 -1.72
C ILE A 31 -19.20 -4.37 -0.55
N THR A 32 -18.46 -4.05 0.50
CA THR A 32 -18.59 -4.67 1.83
C THR A 32 -19.63 -3.89 2.62
N HIS A 33 -20.79 -4.48 2.85
CA HIS A 33 -21.88 -3.87 3.61
C HIS A 33 -21.70 -4.12 5.12
N CYS A 34 -21.92 -3.08 5.91
CA CYS A 34 -21.92 -3.09 7.37
C CYS A 34 -23.14 -2.31 7.88
N THR A 35 -23.73 -2.75 8.99
CA THR A 35 -24.97 -2.16 9.54
C THR A 35 -24.72 -1.06 10.58
N ASN A 36 -23.47 -0.75 10.87
CA ASN A 36 -23.06 0.25 11.85
C ASN A 36 -21.65 0.79 11.57
N LEU A 37 -21.32 1.93 12.17
CA LEU A 37 -20.04 2.62 11.97
C LEU A 37 -18.86 1.77 12.43
N ARG A 38 -18.92 1.21 13.64
CA ARG A 38 -17.82 0.46 14.27
C ARG A 38 -17.34 -0.67 13.36
N ASP A 39 -18.27 -1.48 12.87
CA ASP A 39 -17.96 -2.62 12.00
C ASP A 39 -17.45 -2.17 10.64
N GLY A 40 -18.03 -1.12 10.06
CA GLY A 40 -17.56 -0.54 8.81
C GLY A 40 -16.12 -0.03 8.88
N ILE A 41 -15.77 0.69 9.95
CA ILE A 41 -14.40 1.15 10.17
C ILE A 41 -13.44 -0.02 10.43
N GLN A 42 -13.88 -1.06 11.14
CA GLN A 42 -13.06 -2.25 11.35
C GLN A 42 -12.80 -3.00 10.04
N ALA A 43 -13.82 -3.15 9.18
CA ALA A 43 -13.68 -3.72 7.85
C ALA A 43 -12.66 -2.94 7.01
N ILE A 44 -12.76 -1.61 7.01
CA ILE A 44 -11.77 -0.72 6.38
C ILE A 44 -10.38 -1.00 6.95
N LYS A 45 -10.18 -0.98 8.27
CA LYS A 45 -8.87 -1.22 8.90
C LYS A 45 -8.25 -2.57 8.53
N ASN A 46 -9.09 -3.60 8.37
CA ASN A 46 -8.67 -4.97 8.03
C ASN A 46 -8.35 -5.16 6.54
N ASP A 47 -8.97 -4.38 5.64
CA ASP A 47 -8.72 -4.44 4.20
C ASP A 47 -8.24 -3.09 3.67
N SER A 48 -6.93 -2.96 3.46
CA SER A 48 -6.31 -1.74 2.93
C SER A 48 -6.72 -1.40 1.49
N GLU A 49 -7.31 -2.34 0.74
CA GLU A 49 -7.75 -2.08 -0.64
C GLU A 49 -9.10 -1.36 -0.71
N ILE A 50 -9.82 -1.24 0.42
CA ILE A 50 -11.04 -0.42 0.47
C ILE A 50 -10.65 1.06 0.31
N GLY A 51 -10.96 1.63 -0.85
CA GLY A 51 -10.68 3.04 -1.17
C GLY A 51 -11.91 3.94 -1.05
N GLY A 52 -13.11 3.35 -1.02
CA GLY A 52 -14.36 4.10 -0.93
C GLY A 52 -15.15 3.82 0.34
N LEU A 53 -15.93 4.81 0.78
CA LEU A 53 -16.89 4.69 1.87
C LEU A 53 -18.21 5.38 1.47
N ILE A 54 -19.28 4.60 1.45
CA ILE A 54 -20.65 5.08 1.30
C ILE A 54 -21.30 5.10 2.68
N LEU A 55 -21.80 6.25 3.09
CA LEU A 55 -22.48 6.45 4.37
C LEU A 55 -23.97 6.69 4.14
N ASP A 56 -24.83 6.03 4.89
CA ASP A 56 -26.21 6.52 5.06
C ASP A 56 -26.23 7.82 5.88
N GLY A 57 -27.22 8.67 5.62
CA GLY A 57 -27.36 9.93 6.36
C GLY A 57 -27.67 9.75 7.85
N HIS A 58 -28.22 8.59 8.24
CA HIS A 58 -28.63 8.29 9.61
C HIS A 58 -28.53 6.79 9.91
N CYS A 59 -27.45 6.38 10.56
CA CYS A 59 -27.19 4.97 10.85
C CYS A 59 -26.71 4.76 12.30
N LYS A 60 -26.50 3.51 12.69
CA LYS A 60 -26.01 3.12 14.02
C LYS A 60 -24.51 3.39 14.14
N ILE A 61 -24.06 3.86 15.29
CA ILE A 61 -22.63 3.94 15.60
C ILE A 61 -22.11 2.58 16.04
N ASP A 62 -22.84 1.92 16.94
CA ASP A 62 -22.51 0.61 17.48
C ASP A 62 -23.60 -0.42 17.12
N PRO A 63 -23.29 -1.73 17.08
CA PRO A 63 -24.27 -2.76 16.73
C PRO A 63 -25.53 -2.75 17.60
N ASP A 64 -25.34 -2.48 18.90
CA ASP A 64 -26.36 -2.58 19.94
C ASP A 64 -27.08 -1.25 20.22
N THR A 65 -26.77 -0.18 19.48
CA THR A 65 -27.37 1.15 19.67
C THR A 65 -28.36 1.49 18.56
N PRO A 66 -29.38 2.32 18.84
CA PRO A 66 -30.24 2.85 17.80
C PRO A 66 -29.45 3.78 16.86
N ALA A 67 -30.00 4.03 15.68
CA ALA A 67 -29.47 5.05 14.78
C ALA A 67 -29.47 6.42 15.47
N ALA A 68 -28.43 7.21 15.22
CA ALA A 68 -28.18 8.44 15.98
C ALA A 68 -27.86 9.62 15.06
N ASP A 69 -28.26 10.82 15.47
CA ASP A 69 -28.00 12.06 14.71
C ASP A 69 -26.51 12.42 14.67
N ASP A 70 -25.71 11.93 15.62
CA ASP A 70 -24.26 12.11 15.68
C ASP A 70 -23.47 11.06 14.89
N PHE A 71 -24.15 10.21 14.11
CA PHE A 71 -23.52 9.24 13.22
C PHE A 71 -22.53 9.89 12.23
N LEU A 72 -22.96 10.91 11.46
CA LEU A 72 -22.09 11.57 10.49
C LEU A 72 -20.90 12.30 11.15
N PRO A 73 -21.06 13.05 12.26
CA PRO A 73 -19.93 13.54 13.04
C PRO A 73 -18.98 12.45 13.53
N ALA A 74 -19.48 11.29 13.96
CA ALA A 74 -18.65 10.16 14.37
C ALA A 74 -17.89 9.57 13.18
N ALA A 75 -18.56 9.38 12.04
CA ALA A 75 -17.95 8.88 10.81
C ALA A 75 -16.85 9.79 10.30
N GLN A 76 -17.06 11.12 10.36
CA GLN A 76 -16.03 12.09 10.00
C GLN A 76 -14.78 11.96 10.88
N ARG A 77 -14.96 11.86 12.20
CA ARG A 77 -13.84 11.67 13.13
C ARG A 77 -13.03 10.42 12.81
N GLU A 78 -13.69 9.29 12.53
CA GLU A 78 -13.00 8.05 12.17
C GLU A 78 -12.26 8.16 10.83
N VAL A 79 -12.85 8.82 9.83
CA VAL A 79 -12.19 9.10 8.54
C VAL A 79 -10.97 10.02 8.72
N ASP A 80 -11.07 11.03 9.58
CA ASP A 80 -9.95 11.93 9.91
C ASP A 80 -8.83 11.19 10.65
N ILE A 81 -9.18 10.22 11.53
CA ILE A 81 -8.21 9.33 12.19
C ILE A 81 -7.52 8.43 11.15
N LEU A 82 -8.26 7.85 10.21
CA LEU A 82 -7.70 7.04 9.12
C LEU A 82 -6.70 7.84 8.28
N ALA A 83 -7.04 9.07 7.92
CA ALA A 83 -6.15 9.94 7.15
C ALA A 83 -4.89 10.34 7.95
N SER A 84 -5.05 10.78 9.20
CA SER A 84 -3.95 11.31 10.01
C SER A 84 -3.02 10.25 10.61
N SER A 85 -3.58 9.14 11.09
CA SER A 85 -2.83 8.10 11.83
C SER A 85 -2.32 6.98 10.91
N PHE A 86 -2.97 6.77 9.77
CA PHE A 86 -2.66 5.67 8.87
C PHE A 86 -2.27 6.12 7.44
N ASP A 87 -2.18 7.43 7.19
CA ASP A 87 -1.90 8.03 5.87
C ASP A 87 -2.83 7.48 4.78
N ARG A 88 -4.10 7.22 5.16
CA ARG A 88 -5.08 6.55 4.31
C ARG A 88 -6.25 7.46 3.97
N TYR A 89 -6.32 7.82 2.70
CA TYR A 89 -7.37 8.67 2.17
C TYR A 89 -8.45 7.82 1.52
N LEU A 90 -9.70 8.05 1.92
CA LEU A 90 -10.87 7.42 1.34
C LEU A 90 -11.65 8.44 0.53
N TYR A 91 -12.24 8.00 -0.57
CA TYR A 91 -13.33 8.72 -1.20
C TYR A 91 -14.61 8.45 -0.40
N VAL A 92 -15.22 9.51 0.14
CA VAL A 92 -16.40 9.39 1.02
C VAL A 92 -17.59 10.07 0.38
N ILE A 93 -18.70 9.35 0.30
CA ILE A 93 -19.97 9.85 -0.21
C ILE A 93 -21.10 9.53 0.77
N ILE A 94 -21.98 10.51 1.02
CA ILE A 94 -23.16 10.36 1.85
C ILE A 94 -24.38 10.20 0.93
N ASN A 95 -25.07 9.08 1.10
CA ASN A 95 -26.31 8.75 0.43
C ASN A 95 -27.47 9.03 1.40
N SER A 96 -28.15 10.17 1.24
CA SER A 96 -29.15 10.65 2.19
C SER A 96 -30.46 11.03 1.51
N ALA A 97 -31.58 10.84 2.19
CA ALA A 97 -32.87 11.36 1.75
C ALA A 97 -32.97 12.90 1.87
N TYR A 98 -32.10 13.53 2.65
CA TYR A 98 -32.09 14.97 2.92
C TYR A 98 -30.65 15.52 2.86
N PRO A 99 -29.96 15.47 1.69
CA PRO A 99 -28.57 15.90 1.56
C PRO A 99 -28.37 17.37 1.96
N GLU A 100 -29.33 18.25 1.65
CA GLU A 100 -29.30 19.68 1.94
C GLU A 100 -29.17 20.01 3.43
N LYS A 101 -29.60 19.10 4.33
CA LYS A 101 -29.46 19.25 5.78
C LYS A 101 -27.99 19.18 6.23
N TYR A 102 -27.15 18.48 5.48
CA TYR A 102 -25.82 18.05 5.92
C TYR A 102 -24.68 18.64 5.07
N GLU A 103 -24.94 19.00 3.81
CA GLU A 103 -23.94 19.53 2.86
C GLU A 103 -23.17 20.74 3.41
N SER A 104 -23.84 21.66 4.11
CA SER A 104 -23.19 22.85 4.67
C SER A 104 -22.23 22.53 5.83
N ILE A 105 -22.43 21.38 6.49
CA ILE A 105 -21.69 20.93 7.67
C ILE A 105 -20.50 20.07 7.24
N PHE A 106 -20.72 19.10 6.35
CA PHE A 106 -19.71 18.11 5.95
C PHE A 106 -19.11 18.40 4.57
N LYS A 107 -18.54 19.58 4.39
CA LYS A 107 -18.03 20.08 3.09
C LYS A 107 -16.97 19.18 2.41
N ARG A 108 -16.31 18.30 3.16
CA ARG A 108 -15.31 17.36 2.64
C ARG A 108 -15.95 16.17 1.92
N PHE A 109 -17.20 15.84 2.26
CA PHE A 109 -17.88 14.67 1.74
C PHE A 109 -18.76 15.06 0.56
N GLU A 110 -18.84 14.15 -0.39
CA GLU A 110 -19.77 14.29 -1.49
C GLU A 110 -21.16 13.81 -1.04
N PHE A 111 -22.21 14.41 -1.57
CA PHE A 111 -23.58 14.06 -1.26
C PHE A 111 -24.34 13.59 -2.50
N VAL A 112 -25.18 12.58 -2.31
CA VAL A 112 -26.12 12.10 -3.31
C VAL A 112 -27.47 11.90 -2.63
N HIS A 113 -28.52 12.36 -3.31
CA HIS A 113 -29.88 12.12 -2.87
C HIS A 113 -30.21 10.63 -3.01
N LYS A 114 -30.71 10.01 -1.93
CA LYS A 114 -31.11 8.60 -1.92
C LYS A 114 -32.33 8.44 -2.81
N THR A 115 -32.20 7.63 -3.86
CA THR A 115 -33.31 7.30 -4.77
C THR A 115 -33.36 5.79 -5.02
N SER A 116 -34.40 5.30 -5.69
CA SER A 116 -34.46 3.89 -6.11
C SER A 116 -33.43 3.55 -7.21
N ASP A 117 -32.97 4.57 -7.94
CA ASP A 117 -31.91 4.48 -8.94
C ASP A 117 -30.56 4.88 -8.32
N ASN A 118 -29.68 3.90 -8.16
CA ASN A 118 -28.36 4.08 -7.56
C ASN A 118 -27.27 4.35 -8.60
N THR A 119 -27.63 4.54 -9.88
CA THR A 119 -26.65 4.70 -10.96
C THR A 119 -25.71 5.88 -10.71
N ILE A 120 -26.25 7.04 -10.31
CA ILE A 120 -25.46 8.24 -10.02
C ILE A 120 -24.52 8.02 -8.82
N LEU A 121 -25.03 7.40 -7.74
CA LEU A 121 -24.24 7.05 -6.56
C LEU A 121 -23.04 6.16 -6.94
N LEU A 122 -23.31 5.07 -7.65
CA LEU A 122 -22.31 4.09 -8.03
C LEU A 122 -21.28 4.66 -9.02
N GLN A 123 -21.71 5.50 -9.97
CA GLN A 123 -20.82 6.20 -10.90
C GLN A 123 -19.86 7.12 -10.15
N LYS A 124 -20.38 7.98 -9.26
CA LYS A 124 -19.56 8.90 -8.47
C LYS A 124 -18.57 8.16 -7.58
N VAL A 125 -18.98 7.06 -6.96
CA VAL A 125 -18.09 6.20 -6.17
C VAL A 125 -16.99 5.61 -7.04
N GLN A 126 -17.33 5.08 -8.22
CA GLN A 126 -16.33 4.52 -9.14
C GLN A 126 -15.33 5.58 -9.58
N GLU A 127 -15.78 6.75 -10.01
CA GLU A 127 -14.93 7.87 -10.43
C GLU A 127 -14.03 8.34 -9.29
N GLY A 128 -14.61 8.59 -8.12
CA GLY A 128 -13.91 9.07 -6.93
C GLY A 128 -12.84 8.11 -6.42
N VAL A 129 -13.17 6.80 -6.33
CA VAL A 129 -12.21 5.78 -5.88
C VAL A 129 -11.12 5.55 -6.93
N SER A 130 -11.45 5.60 -8.23
CA SER A 130 -10.47 5.46 -9.32
C SER A 130 -9.47 6.61 -9.35
N ALA A 131 -9.88 7.80 -8.91
CA ALA A 131 -9.04 9.00 -8.90
C ALA A 131 -8.08 9.09 -7.71
N LEU A 132 -8.17 8.19 -6.73
CA LEU A 132 -7.24 8.17 -5.59
C LEU A 132 -5.83 7.78 -6.06
N ASP A 133 -4.82 8.52 -5.58
CA ASP A 133 -3.41 8.26 -5.89
C ASP A 133 -3.02 6.80 -5.59
N GLU A 134 -3.49 6.27 -4.46
CA GLU A 134 -3.22 4.88 -4.08
C GLU A 134 -3.83 3.88 -5.08
N THR A 135 -5.07 4.12 -5.54
CA THR A 135 -5.71 3.29 -6.57
C THR A 135 -4.91 3.31 -7.88
N ILE A 136 -4.51 4.51 -8.32
CA ILE A 136 -3.70 4.69 -9.54
C ILE A 136 -2.36 3.96 -9.43
N LEU A 137 -1.69 4.04 -8.28
CA LEU A 137 -0.44 3.33 -8.03
C LEU A 137 -0.63 1.82 -7.98
N ARG A 138 -1.71 1.34 -7.37
CA ARG A 138 -2.05 -0.10 -7.31
C ARG A 138 -2.29 -0.68 -8.70
N GLU A 139 -3.00 0.05 -9.55
CA GLU A 139 -3.20 -0.36 -10.95
C GLU A 139 -1.88 -0.32 -11.73
N LYS A 140 -1.08 0.75 -11.57
CA LYS A 140 0.17 0.93 -12.31
C LYS A 140 1.26 -0.09 -11.94
N TYR A 141 1.36 -0.46 -10.67
CA TYR A 141 2.39 -1.36 -10.11
C TYR A 141 1.78 -2.67 -9.60
N GLN A 142 0.72 -3.15 -10.27
CA GLN A 142 -0.06 -4.31 -9.84
C GLN A 142 0.81 -5.57 -9.68
N SER A 143 1.75 -5.78 -10.61
CA SER A 143 2.65 -6.95 -10.59
C SER A 143 3.53 -6.95 -9.33
N GLU A 144 4.19 -5.83 -9.05
CA GLU A 144 5.13 -5.70 -7.93
C GLU A 144 4.41 -5.76 -6.59
N ILE A 145 3.23 -5.16 -6.49
CA ILE A 145 2.39 -5.22 -5.28
C ILE A 145 1.93 -6.67 -5.03
N ALA A 146 1.47 -7.38 -6.07
CA ALA A 146 1.10 -8.78 -5.95
C ALA A 146 2.29 -9.65 -5.52
N MET A 147 3.48 -9.39 -6.06
CA MET A 147 4.71 -10.08 -5.67
C MET A 147 5.08 -9.82 -4.20
N ILE A 148 5.02 -8.57 -3.73
CA ILE A 148 5.26 -8.24 -2.31
C ILE A 148 4.27 -8.98 -1.40
N LYS A 149 2.98 -9.01 -1.75
CA LYS A 149 1.97 -9.75 -0.99
C LYS A 149 2.30 -11.23 -0.90
N ALA A 150 2.66 -11.85 -2.02
CA ALA A 150 3.00 -13.26 -2.07
C ALA A 150 4.26 -13.58 -1.24
N LEU A 151 5.31 -12.76 -1.38
CA LEU A 151 6.60 -12.98 -0.71
C LEU A 151 6.50 -12.84 0.81
N PHE A 152 5.76 -11.85 1.30
CA PHE A 152 5.78 -11.49 2.73
C PHE A 152 4.50 -11.83 3.49
N GLN A 153 3.37 -12.05 2.81
CA GLN A 153 2.06 -12.28 3.43
C GLN A 153 1.74 -11.22 4.50
N SER A 154 2.15 -9.97 4.25
CA SER A 154 2.09 -8.87 5.21
C SER A 154 1.61 -7.60 4.52
N VAL A 155 0.52 -7.03 5.06
CA VAL A 155 -0.05 -5.74 4.62
C VAL A 155 0.94 -4.60 4.84
N ASP A 156 1.81 -4.70 5.85
CA ASP A 156 2.78 -3.64 6.16
C ASP A 156 3.82 -3.47 5.05
N LYS A 157 4.23 -4.56 4.39
CA LYS A 157 5.22 -4.50 3.30
C LYS A 157 4.65 -3.86 2.04
N GLU A 158 3.38 -4.12 1.76
CA GLU A 158 2.65 -3.43 0.71
C GLU A 158 2.52 -1.94 1.01
N LYS A 159 2.14 -1.56 2.23
CA LYS A 159 2.06 -0.15 2.65
C LYS A 159 3.41 0.55 2.55
N GLU A 160 4.50 -0.10 2.95
CA GLU A 160 5.86 0.41 2.77
C GLU A 160 6.17 0.69 1.28
N LEU A 161 5.82 -0.25 0.38
CA LEU A 161 6.03 -0.07 -1.06
C LEU A 161 5.18 1.08 -1.62
N LEU A 162 3.89 1.15 -1.30
CA LEU A 162 3.01 2.24 -1.74
C LEU A 162 3.53 3.59 -1.28
N SER A 163 4.01 3.68 -0.04
CA SER A 163 4.59 4.90 0.50
C SER A 163 5.87 5.32 -0.25
N VAL A 164 6.69 4.37 -0.70
CA VAL A 164 7.85 4.65 -1.57
C VAL A 164 7.37 5.17 -2.94
N LEU A 165 6.38 4.53 -3.55
CA LEU A 165 5.84 4.90 -4.85
C LEU A 165 5.20 6.29 -4.85
N GLN A 166 4.44 6.64 -3.82
CA GLN A 166 3.84 7.96 -3.64
C GLN A 166 4.89 9.06 -3.53
N ARG A 167 6.00 8.79 -2.84
CA ARG A 167 7.02 9.79 -2.50
C ARG A 167 8.21 9.85 -3.47
N MET A 168 8.30 8.93 -4.44
CA MET A 168 9.48 8.83 -5.31
C MET A 168 9.79 10.12 -6.10
N ASN A 169 8.78 10.94 -6.39
CA ASN A 169 8.93 12.20 -7.13
C ASN A 169 9.10 13.43 -6.24
N ASN A 170 9.21 13.26 -4.91
CA ASN A 170 9.34 14.37 -3.99
C ASN A 170 10.65 15.14 -4.23
N GLN A 171 10.58 16.47 -4.10
CA GLN A 171 11.71 17.38 -4.29
C GLN A 171 12.37 17.79 -2.96
N ASN A 172 11.69 17.55 -1.84
CA ASN A 172 12.22 17.86 -0.51
C ASN A 172 13.33 16.85 -0.13
N LEU A 173 14.52 17.36 0.21
CA LEU A 173 15.69 16.54 0.54
C LEU A 173 15.48 15.62 1.74
N SER A 174 14.75 16.07 2.77
CA SER A 174 14.42 15.25 3.95
C SER A 174 13.51 14.09 3.58
N GLU A 175 12.50 14.34 2.75
CA GLU A 175 11.58 13.31 2.25
C GLU A 175 12.28 12.33 1.29
N ILE A 176 13.25 12.80 0.50
CA ILE A 176 14.11 11.94 -0.32
C ILE A 176 14.88 10.96 0.59
N GLY A 177 15.52 11.46 1.65
CA GLY A 177 16.22 10.61 2.62
C GLY A 177 15.30 9.58 3.29
N ALA A 178 14.12 10.02 3.73
CA ALA A 178 13.11 9.12 4.31
C ALA A 178 12.64 8.03 3.32
N THR A 179 12.47 8.39 2.04
CA THR A 179 12.10 7.45 0.97
C THR A 179 13.20 6.42 0.72
N LEU A 180 14.46 6.85 0.64
CA LEU A 180 15.62 5.95 0.50
C LEU A 180 15.76 5.00 1.71
N GLY A 181 15.48 5.49 2.92
CA GLY A 181 15.43 4.65 4.11
C GLY A 181 14.36 3.56 4.05
N LYS A 182 13.17 3.86 3.50
CA LYS A 182 12.11 2.86 3.26
C LYS A 182 12.53 1.86 2.17
N ILE A 183 13.16 2.32 1.08
CA ILE A 183 13.70 1.46 0.04
C ILE A 183 14.72 0.47 0.62
N ARG A 184 15.64 0.93 1.47
CA ARG A 184 16.61 0.06 2.15
C ARG A 184 15.93 -1.03 2.97
N LYS A 185 14.89 -0.70 3.75
CA LYS A 185 14.14 -1.68 4.54
C LYS A 185 13.50 -2.77 3.68
N LEU A 186 12.91 -2.40 2.54
CA LEU A 186 12.31 -3.34 1.58
C LEU A 186 13.39 -4.21 0.91
N TYR A 187 14.47 -3.59 0.43
CA TYR A 187 15.64 -4.28 -0.11
C TYR A 187 16.20 -5.33 0.87
N GLU A 188 16.45 -4.94 2.13
CA GLU A 188 16.97 -5.86 3.15
C GLU A 188 16.00 -7.01 3.43
N ALA A 189 14.70 -6.75 3.38
CA ALA A 189 13.68 -7.80 3.53
C ALA A 189 13.70 -8.80 2.36
N LEU A 190 13.91 -8.32 1.13
CA LEU A 190 14.05 -9.16 -0.07
C LEU A 190 15.33 -10.01 0.00
N ILE A 191 16.47 -9.42 0.36
CA ILE A 191 17.73 -10.15 0.54
C ILE A 191 17.60 -11.22 1.63
N ARG A 192 16.89 -10.93 2.73
CA ARG A 192 16.59 -11.94 3.76
C ARG A 192 15.81 -13.12 3.22
N LYS A 193 14.92 -12.93 2.24
CA LYS A 193 14.20 -14.05 1.58
C LYS A 193 15.15 -14.94 0.80
N ILE A 194 16.06 -14.36 0.01
CA ILE A 194 17.09 -15.12 -0.72
C ILE A 194 17.98 -15.89 0.28
N ILE A 195 18.51 -15.20 1.30
CA ILE A 195 19.36 -15.81 2.32
C ILE A 195 18.64 -16.95 3.06
N SER A 196 17.32 -16.87 3.26
CA SER A 196 16.57 -17.94 3.95
C SER A 196 16.49 -19.24 3.14
N LYS A 197 16.78 -19.19 1.84
CA LYS A 197 16.79 -20.34 0.93
C LYS A 197 18.21 -20.82 0.59
N GLU A 198 19.21 -20.03 0.95
CA GLU A 198 20.62 -20.25 0.59
C GLU A 198 21.48 -20.47 1.83
N ALA A 199 22.49 -21.32 1.74
CA ALA A 199 23.44 -21.54 2.83
C ALA A 199 24.48 -20.40 2.91
N VAL A 200 24.04 -19.19 3.24
CA VAL A 200 24.91 -18.01 3.34
C VAL A 200 25.57 -17.93 4.72
N PRO A 201 26.90 -17.81 4.82
CA PRO A 201 27.59 -17.67 6.11
C PRO A 201 27.13 -16.42 6.89
N GLN A 202 26.80 -16.61 8.16
CA GLN A 202 26.20 -15.56 9.00
C GLN A 202 27.15 -14.42 9.35
N ASN A 203 28.46 -14.70 9.37
CA ASN A 203 29.53 -13.75 9.72
C ASN A 203 29.93 -12.81 8.57
N LEU A 204 29.28 -12.90 7.41
CA LEU A 204 29.51 -12.00 6.29
C LEU A 204 28.81 -10.65 6.50
N SER A 205 29.50 -9.57 6.13
CA SER A 205 28.89 -8.24 6.03
C SER A 205 27.77 -8.22 4.97
N ALA A 206 26.86 -7.23 5.01
CA ALA A 206 25.80 -7.09 4.00
C ALA A 206 26.37 -7.04 2.56
N ARG A 207 27.46 -6.28 2.37
CA ARG A 207 28.19 -6.21 1.10
C ARG A 207 28.80 -7.55 0.70
N SER A 208 29.42 -8.25 1.65
CA SER A 208 30.02 -9.57 1.41
C SER A 208 28.95 -10.62 1.07
N LYS A 209 27.75 -10.52 1.64
CA LYS A 209 26.62 -11.41 1.32
C LYS A 209 26.18 -11.25 -0.14
N ILE A 210 26.15 -10.04 -0.69
CA ILE A 210 25.87 -9.81 -2.12
C ILE A 210 26.94 -10.48 -2.99
N LEU A 211 28.22 -10.30 -2.66
CA LEU A 211 29.32 -10.94 -3.40
C LEU A 211 29.21 -12.46 -3.36
N TYR A 212 28.96 -13.03 -2.17
CA TYR A 212 28.79 -14.47 -1.99
C TYR A 212 27.65 -15.02 -2.84
N LEU A 213 26.48 -14.37 -2.81
CA LEU A 213 25.32 -14.77 -3.62
C LEU A 213 25.58 -14.65 -5.12
N ALA A 214 26.46 -13.75 -5.56
CA ALA A 214 26.89 -13.62 -6.95
C ALA A 214 27.99 -14.62 -7.36
N GLY A 215 28.33 -15.58 -6.49
CA GLY A 215 29.42 -16.55 -6.73
C GLY A 215 30.82 -15.92 -6.69
N ARG A 216 30.96 -14.68 -6.18
CA ARG A 216 32.22 -13.95 -6.10
C ARG A 216 32.89 -14.19 -4.74
N GLY A 217 34.20 -14.35 -4.75
CA GLY A 217 34.99 -14.50 -3.52
C GLY A 217 34.87 -13.26 -2.63
N CYS A 218 34.61 -13.49 -1.34
CA CYS A 218 34.50 -12.44 -0.34
C CYS A 218 35.19 -12.86 0.96
N LYS A 219 35.58 -11.89 1.79
CA LYS A 219 36.20 -12.18 3.09
C LYS A 219 35.24 -11.89 4.24
N ASP A 220 35.34 -12.70 5.30
CA ASP A 220 34.72 -12.38 6.58
C ASP A 220 35.61 -11.42 7.41
N SER A 221 35.12 -11.03 8.59
CA SER A 221 35.84 -10.12 9.49
C SER A 221 37.16 -10.68 10.03
N ARG A 222 37.40 -11.99 9.90
CA ARG A 222 38.64 -12.67 10.31
C ARG A 222 39.59 -12.92 9.13
N GLY A 223 39.21 -12.51 7.92
CA GLY A 223 40.01 -12.66 6.71
C GLY A 223 39.85 -14.00 6.00
N HIS A 224 38.97 -14.90 6.47
CA HIS A 224 38.70 -16.14 5.75
C HIS A 224 37.93 -15.85 4.47
N THR A 225 38.28 -16.55 3.40
CA THR A 225 37.64 -16.38 2.09
C THR A 225 36.47 -17.33 1.97
N HIS A 226 35.31 -16.79 1.56
CA HIS A 226 34.08 -17.50 1.30
C HIS A 226 33.68 -17.26 -0.15
N GLN A 227 33.26 -18.30 -0.84
CA GLN A 227 32.74 -18.23 -2.20
C GLN A 227 31.67 -19.29 -2.37
N ASN A 228 30.54 -18.93 -2.97
CA ASN A 228 29.54 -19.91 -3.35
C ASN A 228 29.96 -20.61 -4.65
N SER A 229 29.66 -21.90 -4.77
CA SER A 229 30.07 -22.72 -5.92
C SER A 229 29.34 -22.35 -7.21
N TYR A 230 28.20 -21.66 -7.09
CA TYR A 230 27.42 -21.11 -8.19
C TYR A 230 26.93 -19.70 -7.85
N ALA A 231 26.56 -18.94 -8.88
CA ALA A 231 25.90 -17.67 -8.72
C ALA A 231 24.40 -17.89 -8.50
N VAL A 232 23.90 -17.55 -7.31
CA VAL A 232 22.47 -17.52 -6.98
C VAL A 232 21.81 -16.33 -7.68
N ILE A 233 22.46 -15.17 -7.58
CA ILE A 233 22.03 -13.95 -8.26
C ILE A 233 22.94 -13.70 -9.48
N PRO A 234 22.37 -13.39 -10.65
CA PRO A 234 23.16 -13.02 -11.82
C PRO A 234 23.82 -11.64 -11.62
N GLU A 235 24.82 -11.33 -12.46
CA GLU A 235 25.64 -10.11 -12.33
C GLU A 235 24.80 -8.83 -12.28
N TYR A 236 23.83 -8.65 -13.18
CA TYR A 236 22.99 -7.45 -13.19
C TYR A 236 22.15 -7.28 -11.90
N ILE A 237 21.73 -8.38 -11.27
CA ILE A 237 21.04 -8.33 -9.96
C ILE A 237 22.03 -8.00 -8.85
N SER A 238 23.27 -8.49 -8.93
CA SER A 238 24.34 -8.10 -8.01
C SER A 238 24.59 -6.59 -8.06
N ASP A 239 24.64 -6.00 -9.25
CA ASP A 239 24.81 -4.56 -9.45
C ASP A 239 23.63 -3.75 -8.89
N ILE A 240 22.39 -4.22 -9.13
CA ILE A 240 21.18 -3.66 -8.50
C ILE A 240 21.30 -3.70 -6.97
N CYS A 241 21.73 -4.83 -6.39
CA CYS A 241 21.88 -4.98 -4.95
C CYS A 241 22.95 -4.03 -4.38
N PHE A 242 24.08 -3.84 -5.07
CA PHE A 242 25.09 -2.87 -4.65
C PHE A 242 24.59 -1.44 -4.73
N ALA A 243 23.84 -1.08 -5.78
CA ALA A 243 23.25 0.24 -5.91
C ALA A 243 22.21 0.51 -4.80
N LEU A 244 21.29 -0.43 -4.55
CA LEU A 244 20.30 -0.33 -3.49
C LEU A 244 20.93 -0.25 -2.09
N TRP A 245 21.97 -1.06 -1.84
CA TRP A 245 22.73 -1.03 -0.60
C TRP A 245 23.44 0.32 -0.41
N GLY A 246 24.19 0.79 -1.42
CA GLY A 246 24.95 2.04 -1.33
C GLY A 246 24.06 3.29 -1.23
N LEU A 247 23.03 3.38 -2.07
CA LEU A 247 22.11 4.53 -2.09
C LEU A 247 21.17 4.55 -0.87
N GLY A 248 20.73 3.36 -0.41
CA GLY A 248 19.96 3.22 0.82
C GLY A 248 20.76 3.59 2.08
N SER A 249 22.07 3.32 2.10
CA SER A 249 22.98 3.78 3.17
C SER A 249 23.30 5.27 3.08
N SER A 250 23.20 5.87 1.89
CA SER A 250 23.44 7.31 1.68
C SER A 250 22.30 8.19 2.18
N GLY A 251 21.06 7.69 2.14
CA GLY A 251 19.89 8.41 2.68
C GLY A 251 19.71 8.31 4.19
N GLY A 252 20.39 7.37 4.87
CA GLY A 252 20.21 7.09 6.29
C GLY A 252 21.49 7.26 7.08
N HIS A 253 21.88 8.50 7.41
CA HIS A 253 22.92 8.90 8.38
C HIS A 253 24.30 8.18 8.36
N GLU A 254 24.56 7.22 7.47
CA GLU A 254 25.74 6.37 7.45
C GLU A 254 26.78 6.84 6.42
N ASN A 255 26.39 7.45 5.30
CA ASN A 255 27.35 8.14 4.42
C ASN A 255 27.35 9.64 4.67
N ARG A 256 28.51 10.16 5.08
CA ARG A 256 28.85 11.59 5.05
C ARG A 256 29.25 12.01 3.62
N ASP A 257 28.58 11.48 2.60
CA ASP A 257 28.91 11.84 1.23
C ASP A 257 28.56 13.31 1.00
N LEU A 258 29.52 14.07 0.48
CA LEU A 258 29.44 15.52 0.26
C LEU A 258 28.36 15.92 -0.75
N ASN A 259 27.83 14.96 -1.52
CA ASN A 259 26.83 15.19 -2.55
C ASN A 259 25.44 14.75 -2.07
N PRO A 260 24.46 15.68 -1.98
CA PRO A 260 23.12 15.34 -1.55
C PRO A 260 22.42 14.42 -2.55
N CYS A 261 21.65 13.45 -2.04
CA CYS A 261 20.73 12.68 -2.85
C CYS A 261 19.71 13.63 -3.52
N THR A 262 19.34 13.33 -4.76
CA THR A 262 18.40 14.15 -5.54
C THR A 262 17.08 13.42 -5.76
N LYS A 263 16.06 14.12 -6.29
CA LYS A 263 14.82 13.46 -6.73
C LYS A 263 15.11 12.30 -7.70
N ASN A 264 16.11 12.44 -8.57
CA ASN A 264 16.47 11.40 -9.53
C ASN A 264 17.09 10.18 -8.84
N THR A 265 17.77 10.38 -7.71
CA THR A 265 18.24 9.28 -6.86
C THR A 265 17.06 8.49 -6.31
N ALA A 266 16.02 9.16 -5.78
CA ALA A 266 14.82 8.47 -5.30
C ALA A 266 14.10 7.71 -6.42
N ILE A 267 13.85 8.36 -7.56
CA ILE A 267 13.21 7.75 -8.73
C ILE A 267 14.00 6.51 -9.20
N GLY A 268 15.30 6.66 -9.43
CA GLY A 268 16.15 5.57 -9.93
C GLY A 268 16.20 4.40 -8.94
N THR A 269 16.39 4.69 -7.66
CA THR A 269 16.44 3.65 -6.61
C THR A 269 15.11 2.92 -6.46
N THR A 270 13.98 3.63 -6.60
CA THR A 270 12.65 2.99 -6.63
C THR A 270 12.53 2.01 -7.79
N HIS A 271 12.95 2.37 -9.01
CA HIS A 271 12.86 1.46 -10.15
C HIS A 271 13.77 0.23 -9.99
N LEU A 272 14.99 0.41 -9.47
CA LEU A 272 15.86 -0.72 -9.13
C LEU A 272 15.24 -1.65 -8.08
N LEU A 273 14.51 -1.10 -7.11
CA LEU A 273 13.77 -1.89 -6.12
C LEU A 273 12.65 -2.70 -6.78
N LEU A 274 11.89 -2.11 -7.70
CA LEU A 274 10.82 -2.79 -8.44
C LEU A 274 11.38 -3.96 -9.28
N ASP A 275 12.51 -3.75 -9.96
CA ASP A 275 13.20 -4.82 -10.69
C ASP A 275 13.63 -5.95 -9.76
N LEU A 276 14.18 -5.62 -8.58
CA LEU A 276 14.56 -6.63 -7.59
C LEU A 276 13.34 -7.39 -7.06
N ILE A 277 12.22 -6.72 -6.77
CA ILE A 277 10.97 -7.37 -6.33
C ILE A 277 10.51 -8.40 -7.35
N ASN A 278 10.45 -8.01 -8.63
CA ASN A 278 10.04 -8.89 -9.71
C ASN A 278 10.99 -10.08 -9.88
N TRP A 279 12.31 -9.84 -9.81
CA TRP A 279 13.29 -10.91 -9.91
C TRP A 279 13.20 -11.89 -8.75
N VAL A 280 13.15 -11.40 -7.51
CA VAL A 280 13.03 -12.25 -6.30
C VAL A 280 11.73 -13.05 -6.33
N GLY A 281 10.62 -12.44 -6.74
CA GLY A 281 9.34 -13.13 -6.88
C GLY A 281 9.41 -14.30 -7.85
N LYS A 282 9.98 -14.10 -9.04
CA LYS A 282 10.17 -15.17 -10.04
C LYS A 282 11.11 -16.26 -9.52
N TRP A 283 12.26 -15.87 -8.98
CA TRP A 283 13.25 -16.79 -8.46
C TRP A 283 12.67 -17.66 -7.33
N MET A 284 11.94 -17.08 -6.38
CA MET A 284 11.31 -17.83 -5.28
C MET A 284 10.28 -18.86 -5.76
N ASN A 285 9.53 -18.55 -6.82
CA ASN A 285 8.57 -19.48 -7.42
C ASN A 285 9.27 -20.66 -8.10
N GLU A 286 10.47 -20.46 -8.66
CA GLU A 286 11.29 -21.54 -9.24
C GLU A 286 11.95 -22.43 -8.18
N GLN A 287 12.11 -21.94 -6.95
CA GLN A 287 12.67 -22.68 -5.81
C GLN A 287 11.61 -23.47 -5.00
N SER A 288 10.33 -23.42 -5.37
CA SER A 288 9.21 -24.05 -4.66
C SER A 288 8.74 -25.32 -5.36
#